data_AF-A0A2M8Y9E3-F1
#
_entry.id   AF-A0A2M8Y9E3-F1
#
_cell.length_a   1.000
_cell.length_b   1.000
_cell.length_c   1.000
_cell.angle_alpha   90.00
_cell.angle_beta   90.00
_cell.angle_gamma   90.00
#
_symmetry.space_group_name_H-M   'P 1'
#
loop_
_entity.id
_entity.type
_entity.pdbx_description
1 polymer ?
#
loop_
_entity_poly.entity_id
_entity_poly.type
_entity_poly.pdbx_seq_one_letter_code
_entity_poly.pdbx_strand_id
1 'polypeptide(L)'
;MRHLAHELVAVAAVAGPQLTPLELETKAFLAEMDVISAQINATPREQRMERGAAVLATIATPADVEAVRAAYWMRLPMAARMVAVMSARMPKERASDALCKFDALERGRIWCEVAKLRANLEVVQKCMNGGRMPELSGKVH
;
A
#
# COMPACT_ATOMS: atom_id res chain seq x y z
N MET A 1 -35.49 -19.18 54.25
CA MET A 1 -34.64 -18.27 53.46
C MET A 1 -33.22 -18.79 53.19
N ARG A 2 -32.56 -19.55 54.08
CA ARG A 2 -31.17 -20.05 53.86
C ARG A 2 -31.00 -21.04 52.68
N HIS A 3 -32.00 -21.85 52.35
CA HIS A 3 -31.90 -22.83 51.26
C HIS A 3 -31.83 -22.22 49.85
N LEU A 4 -32.55 -21.11 49.61
CA LEU A 4 -32.56 -20.40 48.31
C LEU A 4 -31.19 -19.81 47.94
N ALA A 5 -30.39 -19.43 48.94
CA ALA A 5 -29.06 -18.88 48.72
C ALA A 5 -28.08 -19.93 48.17
N HIS A 6 -28.19 -21.18 48.60
CA HIS A 6 -27.31 -22.27 48.12
C HIS A 6 -27.63 -22.67 46.69
N GLU A 7 -28.90 -22.68 46.29
CA GLU A 7 -29.28 -22.98 44.90
C GLU A 7 -28.89 -21.86 43.95
N LEU A 8 -29.02 -20.58 44.35
CA LEU A 8 -28.57 -19.45 43.54
C LEU A 8 -27.04 -19.43 43.34
N VAL A 9 -26.28 -19.79 44.36
CA VAL A 9 -24.81 -19.92 44.27
C VAL A 9 -24.43 -21.09 43.35
N ALA A 10 -25.15 -22.21 43.40
CA ALA A 10 -24.92 -23.34 42.51
C ALA A 10 -25.27 -23.00 41.05
N VAL A 11 -26.35 -22.25 40.81
CA VAL A 11 -26.73 -21.78 39.47
C VAL A 11 -25.69 -20.80 38.91
N ALA A 12 -25.18 -19.88 39.75
CA ALA A 12 -24.10 -18.96 39.34
C ALA A 12 -22.78 -19.69 39.04
N ALA A 13 -22.47 -20.77 39.76
CA ALA A 13 -21.29 -21.59 39.52
C ALA A 13 -21.35 -22.38 38.19
N VAL A 14 -22.55 -22.74 37.72
CA VAL A 14 -22.76 -23.47 36.46
C VAL A 14 -22.92 -22.53 35.26
N ALA A 15 -23.45 -21.32 35.46
CA ALA A 15 -23.73 -20.37 34.38
C ALA A 15 -22.49 -19.73 33.72
N GLY A 16 -21.31 -19.86 34.34
CA GLY A 16 -20.07 -19.23 33.85
C GLY A 16 -20.07 -17.70 34.02
N PRO A 17 -19.06 -16.99 33.46
CA PRO A 17 -18.98 -15.54 33.54
C PRO A 17 -20.20 -14.89 32.88
N GLN A 18 -20.99 -14.17 33.67
CA GLN A 18 -22.08 -13.34 33.16
C GLN A 18 -21.49 -12.15 32.42
N LEU A 19 -21.60 -12.15 31.09
CA LEU A 19 -21.15 -11.04 30.27
C LEU A 19 -22.06 -9.83 30.52
N THR A 20 -21.43 -8.68 30.68
CA THR A 20 -22.12 -7.39 30.71
C THR A 20 -22.82 -7.12 29.38
N PRO A 21 -23.85 -6.26 29.34
CA PRO A 21 -24.52 -5.89 28.09
C PRO A 21 -23.54 -5.38 27.02
N LEU A 22 -22.54 -4.60 27.43
CA LEU A 22 -21.49 -4.08 26.54
C LEU A 22 -20.61 -5.19 25.95
N GLU A 23 -20.28 -6.22 26.74
CA GLU A 23 -19.51 -7.37 26.26
C GLU A 23 -20.33 -8.22 25.27
N LEU A 24 -21.64 -8.35 25.48
CA LEU A 24 -22.53 -9.03 24.54
C LEU A 24 -22.64 -8.26 23.22
N GLU A 25 -22.81 -6.94 23.26
CA GLU A 25 -22.81 -6.08 22.07
C GLU A 25 -21.49 -6.15 21.31
N THR A 26 -20.37 -6.07 22.04
CA THR A 26 -19.03 -6.17 21.44
C THR A 26 -18.83 -7.54 20.78
N LYS A 27 -19.30 -8.62 21.42
CA LYS A 27 -19.18 -9.97 20.87
C LYS A 27 -20.05 -10.15 19.62
N ALA A 28 -21.24 -9.56 19.59
CA ALA A 28 -22.09 -9.55 18.40
C ALA A 28 -21.43 -8.79 17.24
N PHE A 29 -20.88 -7.61 17.52
CA PHE A 29 -20.14 -6.81 16.53
C PHE A 29 -18.92 -7.55 15.97
N LEU A 30 -18.13 -8.19 16.83
CA LEU A 30 -16.97 -8.99 16.39
C LEU A 30 -17.40 -10.19 15.54
N ALA A 31 -18.50 -10.87 15.90
CA ALA A 31 -19.03 -11.96 15.09
C ALA A 31 -19.47 -11.49 13.70
N GLU A 32 -20.08 -10.30 13.59
CA GLU A 32 -20.40 -9.70 12.29
C GLU A 32 -19.15 -9.38 11.47
N MET A 33 -18.11 -8.82 12.11
CA MET A 33 -16.83 -8.56 11.44
C MET A 33 -16.16 -9.82 10.94
N ASP A 34 -16.20 -10.91 11.72
CA ASP A 34 -15.66 -12.21 11.32
C ASP A 34 -16.39 -12.78 10.10
N VAL A 35 -17.72 -12.68 10.06
CA VAL A 35 -18.53 -13.08 8.90
C VAL A 35 -18.14 -12.28 7.67
N ILE A 36 -18.03 -10.95 7.78
CA ILE A 36 -17.61 -10.08 6.67
C ILE A 36 -16.21 -10.44 6.19
N SER A 37 -15.28 -10.64 7.11
CA SER A 37 -13.89 -11.00 6.81
C SER A 37 -13.79 -12.35 6.10
N ALA A 38 -14.55 -13.36 6.55
CA ALA A 38 -14.65 -14.65 5.89
C ALA A 38 -15.22 -14.51 4.47
N GLN A 39 -16.23 -13.66 4.27
CA GLN A 39 -16.84 -13.42 2.97
C GLN A 39 -15.88 -12.71 1.99
N ILE A 40 -15.09 -11.75 2.47
CA ILE A 40 -14.03 -11.10 1.70
C ILE A 40 -12.95 -12.11 1.31
N ASN A 41 -12.53 -12.96 2.26
CA ASN A 41 -11.50 -13.96 2.01
C ASN A 41 -11.96 -15.07 1.05
N ALA A 42 -13.23 -15.46 1.11
CA ALA A 42 -13.84 -16.41 0.19
C ALA A 42 -14.01 -15.85 -1.23
N THR A 43 -13.98 -14.53 -1.39
CA THR A 43 -14.11 -13.90 -2.72
C THR A 43 -12.79 -14.00 -3.49
N PRO A 44 -12.79 -14.56 -4.72
CA PRO A 44 -11.60 -14.63 -5.57
C PRO A 44 -10.94 -13.26 -5.73
N ARG A 45 -9.61 -13.22 -5.75
CA ARG A 45 -8.85 -11.97 -5.81
C ARG A 45 -9.24 -11.11 -7.02
N GLU A 46 -9.46 -11.73 -8.16
CA GLU A 46 -9.87 -11.06 -9.40
C GLU A 46 -11.22 -10.36 -9.25
N GLN A 47 -12.22 -11.05 -8.68
CA GLN A 47 -13.54 -10.45 -8.40
C GLN A 47 -13.46 -9.32 -7.36
N ARG A 48 -12.55 -9.42 -6.38
CA ARG A 48 -12.31 -8.31 -5.42
C ARG A 48 -11.71 -7.09 -6.11
N MET A 49 -10.75 -7.30 -7.01
CA MET A 49 -10.15 -6.23 -7.79
C MET A 49 -11.15 -5.57 -8.73
N GLU A 50 -11.99 -6.37 -9.40
CA GLU A 50 -13.05 -5.88 -10.28
C GLU A 50 -14.11 -5.06 -9.53
N ARG A 51 -14.61 -5.58 -8.39
CA ARG A 51 -15.56 -4.85 -7.54
C ARG A 51 -14.95 -3.57 -6.98
N GLY A 52 -13.69 -3.62 -6.55
CA GLY A 52 -12.96 -2.43 -6.10
C GLY A 52 -12.80 -1.38 -7.19
N ALA A 53 -12.49 -1.81 -8.42
CA ALA A 53 -12.40 -0.93 -9.59
C ALA A 53 -13.77 -0.31 -9.95
N ALA A 54 -14.86 -1.08 -9.87
CA ALA A 54 -16.21 -0.60 -10.13
C ALA A 54 -16.66 0.48 -9.13
N VAL A 55 -16.36 0.28 -7.84
CA VAL A 55 -16.63 1.26 -6.78
C VAL A 55 -15.76 2.51 -6.95
N LEU A 56 -14.48 2.34 -7.27
CA LEU A 56 -13.60 3.47 -7.60
C LEU A 56 -14.10 4.25 -8.80
N ALA A 57 -14.61 3.59 -9.84
CA ALA A 57 -15.16 4.26 -11.02
C ALA A 57 -16.44 5.05 -10.73
N THR A 58 -17.20 4.68 -9.69
CA THR A 58 -18.40 5.42 -9.26
C THR A 58 -18.07 6.63 -8.39
N ILE A 59 -16.96 6.61 -7.67
CA ILE A 59 -16.61 7.62 -6.66
C ILE A 59 -15.52 8.58 -7.16
N ALA A 60 -14.53 8.07 -7.89
CA ALA A 60 -13.38 8.85 -8.33
C ALA A 60 -13.66 9.54 -9.66
N THR A 61 -13.58 10.86 -9.65
CA THR A 61 -13.56 11.63 -10.89
C THR A 61 -12.21 11.48 -11.60
N PRO A 62 -12.12 11.74 -12.91
CA PRO A 62 -10.83 11.81 -13.61
C PRO A 62 -9.83 12.76 -12.94
N ALA A 63 -10.31 13.84 -12.30
CA ALA A 63 -9.48 14.78 -11.55
C ALA A 63 -8.85 14.12 -10.30
N ASP A 64 -9.61 13.29 -9.59
CA ASP A 64 -9.09 12.56 -8.42
C ASP A 64 -7.99 11.57 -8.82
N VAL A 65 -8.17 10.88 -9.95
CA VAL A 65 -7.16 9.94 -10.47
C VAL A 65 -5.86 10.67 -10.83
N GLU A 66 -5.95 11.83 -11.48
CA GLU A 66 -4.78 12.66 -11.80
C GLU A 66 -4.11 13.26 -10.56
N ALA A 67 -4.90 13.69 -9.57
CA ALA A 67 -4.38 14.17 -8.29
C ALA A 67 -3.59 13.09 -7.55
N VAL A 68 -4.10 11.85 -7.54
CA VAL A 68 -3.39 10.70 -6.97
C VAL A 68 -2.07 10.45 -7.70
N ARG A 69 -2.06 10.45 -9.04
CA ARG A 69 -0.82 10.30 -9.83
C ARG A 69 0.20 11.40 -9.51
N ALA A 70 -0.25 12.65 -9.43
CA ALA A 70 0.60 13.78 -9.07
C ALA A 70 1.17 13.66 -7.65
N ALA A 71 0.37 13.18 -6.69
CA ALA A 71 0.83 12.92 -5.32
C ALA A 71 1.91 11.81 -5.30
N TYR A 72 1.70 10.71 -6.02
CA TYR A 72 2.70 9.64 -6.11
C TYR A 72 4.00 10.08 -6.79
N TRP A 73 3.90 10.91 -7.83
CA TRP A 73 5.08 11.53 -8.45
C TRP A 73 5.93 12.28 -7.41
N MET A 74 5.30 13.15 -6.61
CA MET A 74 6.02 13.95 -5.61
C MET A 74 6.58 13.14 -4.44
N ARG A 75 6.00 11.97 -4.13
CA ARG A 75 6.50 11.05 -3.11
C ARG A 75 7.78 10.33 -3.52
N LEU A 76 8.07 10.22 -4.82
CA LEU A 76 9.30 9.56 -5.29
C LEU A 76 10.54 10.40 -4.93
N PRO A 77 11.66 9.75 -4.54
CA PRO A 77 12.92 10.44 -4.28
C PRO A 77 13.33 11.32 -5.47
N MET A 78 13.90 12.49 -5.19
CA MET A 78 14.32 13.44 -6.23
C MET A 78 15.25 12.80 -7.27
N ALA A 79 16.19 11.97 -6.83
CA ALA A 79 17.10 11.25 -7.72
C ALA A 79 16.36 10.36 -8.74
N ALA A 80 15.31 9.66 -8.30
CA ALA A 80 14.51 8.81 -9.19
C ALA A 80 13.74 9.65 -10.23
N ARG A 81 13.19 10.79 -9.81
CA ARG A 81 12.51 11.73 -10.72
C ARG A 81 13.48 12.36 -11.72
N MET A 82 14.67 12.75 -11.28
CA MET A 82 15.74 13.28 -12.15
C MET A 82 16.15 12.28 -13.21
N VAL A 83 16.41 11.02 -12.82
CA VAL A 83 16.73 9.95 -13.76
C VAL A 83 15.58 9.73 -14.75
N ALA A 84 14.33 9.76 -14.28
CA ALA A 84 13.16 9.61 -15.15
C ALA A 84 13.07 10.70 -16.22
N VAL A 85 13.16 11.99 -15.86
CA VAL A 85 13.08 13.09 -16.85
C VAL A 85 14.30 13.11 -17.78
N MET A 86 15.49 12.82 -17.26
CA MET A 86 16.72 12.76 -18.06
C MET A 86 16.70 11.60 -19.05
N SER A 87 16.10 10.45 -18.70
CA SER A 87 15.92 9.32 -19.61
C SER A 87 15.09 9.71 -20.85
N ALA A 88 14.14 10.63 -20.67
CA ALA A 88 13.33 11.20 -21.74
C ALA A 88 14.03 12.33 -22.51
N ARG A 89 15.32 12.59 -22.24
CA ARG A 89 16.10 13.72 -22.77
C ARG A 89 15.52 15.09 -22.41
N MET A 90 14.92 15.20 -21.23
CA MET A 90 14.41 16.47 -20.69
C MET A 90 15.39 17.05 -19.67
N PRO A 91 15.35 18.37 -19.41
CA PRO A 91 16.19 19.00 -18.39
C PRO A 91 15.94 18.41 -17.00
N LYS A 92 17.02 18.19 -16.22
CA LYS A 92 16.93 17.58 -14.88
C LYS A 92 16.12 18.44 -13.90
N GLU A 93 16.09 19.75 -14.11
CA GLU A 93 15.39 20.75 -13.30
C GLU A 93 13.88 20.48 -13.27
N ARG A 94 13.35 19.91 -14.37
CA ARG A 94 11.95 19.51 -14.48
C ARG A 94 11.56 18.39 -13.52
N ALA A 95 12.51 17.67 -12.93
CA ALA A 95 12.21 16.67 -11.91
C ALA A 95 11.47 17.26 -10.69
N SER A 96 11.68 18.55 -10.40
CA SER A 96 11.00 19.26 -9.32
C SER A 96 9.57 19.70 -9.66
N ASP A 97 9.20 19.69 -10.94
CA ASP A 97 7.87 20.09 -11.38
C ASP A 97 6.81 19.10 -10.90
N ALA A 98 5.63 19.65 -10.56
CA ALA A 98 4.44 18.85 -10.33
C ALA A 98 4.00 18.15 -11.62
N LEU A 99 3.43 16.94 -11.51
CA LEU A 99 3.07 16.13 -12.66
C LEU A 99 2.09 16.82 -13.62
N CYS A 100 1.24 17.73 -13.12
CA CYS A 100 0.29 18.51 -13.90
C CYS A 100 0.94 19.54 -14.85
N LYS A 101 2.23 19.85 -14.69
CA LYS A 101 2.98 20.71 -15.61
C LYS A 101 3.51 19.97 -16.83
N PHE A 102 3.42 18.64 -16.84
CA PHE A 102 3.81 17.84 -18.00
C PHE A 102 2.59 17.59 -18.87
N ASP A 103 2.75 17.81 -20.17
CA ASP A 103 1.69 17.46 -21.11
C ASP A 103 1.58 15.91 -21.29
N ALA A 104 0.58 15.46 -22.05
CA ALA A 104 0.37 14.03 -22.27
C ALA A 104 1.51 13.36 -23.05
N LEU A 105 2.13 14.06 -24.00
CA LEU A 105 3.21 13.54 -24.83
C LEU A 105 4.50 13.40 -24.02
N GLU A 106 4.81 14.40 -23.20
CA GLU A 106 5.94 14.38 -22.27
C GLU A 106 5.82 13.21 -21.31
N ARG A 107 4.64 13.02 -20.70
CA ARG A 107 4.39 11.90 -19.79
C ARG A 107 4.51 10.54 -20.50
N GLY A 108 3.97 10.42 -21.72
CA GLY A 108 4.09 9.21 -22.54
C GLY A 108 5.54 8.91 -22.91
N ARG A 109 6.33 9.93 -23.24
CA ARG A 109 7.76 9.78 -23.54
C ARG A 109 8.54 9.32 -22.32
N ILE A 110 8.33 9.96 -21.17
CA ILE A 110 8.95 9.56 -19.90
C ILE A 110 8.61 8.10 -19.59
N TRP A 111 7.34 7.71 -19.72
CA TRP A 111 6.92 6.32 -19.51
C TRP A 111 7.70 5.33 -20.37
N CYS A 112 7.75 5.55 -21.68
CA CYS A 112 8.44 4.66 -22.62
C CYS A 112 9.95 4.58 -22.35
N GLU A 113 10.61 5.71 -22.10
CA GLU A 113 12.06 5.74 -21.87
C GLU A 113 12.44 5.18 -20.49
N VAL A 114 11.63 5.40 -19.45
CA VAL A 114 11.82 4.77 -18.14
C VAL A 114 11.66 3.25 -18.23
N ALA A 115 10.71 2.75 -19.03
CA ALA A 115 10.53 1.32 -19.24
C ALA A 115 11.76 0.67 -19.90
N LYS A 116 12.32 1.32 -20.93
CA LYS A 116 13.57 0.89 -21.58
C LYS A 116 14.76 0.98 -20.63
N LEU A 117 14.86 2.08 -19.87
CA LEU A 117 15.93 2.28 -18.90
C LEU A 117 15.91 1.20 -17.84
N ARG A 118 14.73 0.84 -17.31
CA ARG A 118 14.58 -0.25 -16.33
C ARG A 118 15.19 -1.55 -16.85
N ALA A 119 14.92 -1.93 -18.10
CA ALA A 119 15.52 -3.13 -18.70
C ALA A 119 17.06 -3.04 -18.79
N ASN A 120 17.59 -1.87 -19.15
CA ASN A 120 19.04 -1.66 -19.22
C ASN A 120 19.71 -1.62 -17.84
N LEU A 121 19.03 -1.11 -16.81
CA LEU A 121 19.55 -1.04 -15.45
C LEU A 121 19.82 -2.43 -14.85
N GLU A 122 19.07 -3.46 -15.26
CA GLU A 122 19.37 -4.83 -14.86
C GLU A 122 20.72 -5.32 -15.41
N VAL A 123 21.07 -4.91 -16.64
CA VAL A 123 22.39 -5.21 -17.23
C VAL A 123 23.48 -4.42 -16.52
N VAL A 124 23.26 -3.11 -16.30
CA VAL A 124 24.19 -2.26 -15.55
C VAL A 124 24.46 -2.83 -14.17
N GLN A 125 23.42 -3.27 -13.45
CA GLN A 125 23.54 -3.88 -12.13
C GLN A 125 24.45 -5.11 -12.15
N LYS A 126 24.34 -5.96 -13.18
CA LYS A 126 25.25 -7.12 -13.35
C LYS A 126 26.69 -6.68 -13.59
N CYS A 127 26.91 -5.63 -14.39
CA CYS A 127 28.24 -5.08 -14.64
C CYS A 127 28.89 -4.49 -13.38
N MET A 128 28.09 -3.98 -12.44
CA MET A 128 28.57 -3.44 -11.17
C MET A 128 28.83 -4.52 -10.10
N ASN A 129 28.53 -5.79 -10.40
CA ASN A 129 28.76 -6.89 -9.47
C ASN A 129 30.21 -7.39 -9.56
N GLY A 130 30.96 -7.27 -8.46
CA GLY A 130 32.37 -7.66 -8.37
C GLY A 130 33.34 -6.51 -8.63
N GLY A 131 34.63 -6.82 -8.62
CA GLY A 131 35.73 -5.86 -8.72
C GLY A 131 36.72 -6.04 -7.58
N ARG A 132 38.01 -5.78 -7.84
CA ARG A 132 39.02 -5.74 -6.78
C ARG A 132 38.75 -4.50 -5.92
N MET A 133 38.49 -4.71 -4.64
CA MET A 133 38.62 -3.64 -3.66
C MET A 133 40.10 -3.20 -3.66
N PRO A 134 40.40 -1.90 -3.64
CA PRO A 134 41.78 -1.44 -3.53
C PRO A 134 42.42 -2.06 -2.27
N GLU A 135 43.62 -2.62 -2.40
CA GLU A 135 44.34 -3.33 -1.33
C GLU A 135 44.81 -2.42 -0.17
N LEU A 136 44.32 -1.18 -0.09
CA LEU A 136 44.75 -0.19 0.88
C LEU A 136 43.56 0.37 1.65
N SER A 137 43.12 -0.41 2.65
CA SER A 137 42.65 0.17 3.92
C SER A 137 43.87 0.63 4.73
N GLY A 138 44.59 1.61 4.19
CA GLY A 138 45.72 2.25 4.83
C GLY A 138 45.37 3.72 5.04
N LYS A 139 44.86 4.04 6.24
CA LYS A 139 44.75 5.38 6.84
C LYS A 139 44.78 6.55 5.85
N VAL A 140 43.60 7.04 5.47
CA VAL A 140 43.49 8.42 4.97
C VAL A 140 43.44 9.32 6.21
N HIS A 141 44.53 10.07 6.43
CA HIS A 141 44.61 11.19 7.37
C HIS A 141 43.76 12.35 6.89
#